data_AF-A0A2B8AQJ6-F1
#
_entry.id   AF-A0A2B8AQJ6-F1
#
_cell.length_a   1.000
_cell.length_b   1.000
_cell.length_c   1.000
_cell.angle_alpha   90.00
_cell.angle_beta   90.00
_cell.angle_gamma   90.00
#
_symmetry.space_group_name_H-M   'P 1'
#
loop_
_entity.id
_entity.type
_entity.pdbx_description
1 polymer ?
#
loop_
_entity_poly.entity_id
_entity_poly.type
_entity_poly.pdbx_seq_one_letter_code
_entity_poly.pdbx_strand_id
1 'polypeptide(L)'
;MPVDGVEVVVGLATEIRVSLLTGDLMAKASNSNDRLLLAGLGPLRSATRDDEDSVLLETVSGERWLVRMSPVSGLVAAVEPAVGVRSAQRGCGTCPTPM
;
A
#
# COMPACT_ATOMS: atom_id res chain seq x y z
N MET A 1 11.78 -12.30 21.85
CA MET A 1 10.45 -11.78 21.48
C MET A 1 10.44 -11.71 19.96
N PRO A 2 9.61 -12.47 19.22
CA PRO A 2 9.43 -12.17 17.81
C PRO A 2 8.81 -10.77 17.77
N VAL A 3 9.46 -9.84 17.09
CA VAL A 3 8.84 -8.55 16.80
C VAL A 3 7.63 -8.87 15.93
N ASP A 4 6.44 -8.75 16.49
CA ASP A 4 5.18 -8.84 15.75
C ASP A 4 5.35 -7.96 14.51
N GLY A 5 5.44 -8.61 13.35
CA GLY A 5 5.55 -7.91 12.08
C GLY A 5 4.30 -7.08 11.93
N VAL A 6 4.46 -5.76 11.90
CA VAL A 6 3.34 -4.85 11.68
C VAL A 6 2.86 -5.09 10.26
N GLU A 7 1.81 -5.89 10.12
CA GLU A 7 1.10 -6.11 8.87
C GLU A 7 0.01 -5.04 8.71
N VAL A 8 -0.01 -4.38 7.56
CA VAL A 8 -1.07 -3.42 7.20
C VAL A 8 -2.01 -4.11 6.22
N VAL A 9 -3.29 -4.16 6.59
CA VAL A 9 -4.34 -4.65 5.68
C VAL A 9 -4.89 -3.48 4.87
N VAL A 10 -4.70 -3.52 3.56
CA VAL A 10 -5.23 -2.56 2.60
C VAL A 10 -6.42 -3.20 1.88
N GLY A 11 -7.62 -2.69 2.15
CA GLY A 11 -8.84 -3.13 1.49
C GLY A 11 -8.96 -2.54 0.09
N LEU A 12 -8.70 -3.36 -0.93
CA LEU A 12 -9.06 -3.10 -2.32
C LEU A 12 -10.26 -3.99 -2.74
N ALA A 13 -10.44 -4.21 -4.04
CA ALA A 13 -11.29 -5.28 -4.56
C ALA A 13 -10.94 -6.67 -3.97
N THR A 14 -9.70 -6.83 -3.47
CA THR A 14 -9.20 -7.98 -2.70
C THR A 14 -8.54 -7.51 -1.40
N GLU A 15 -8.55 -8.35 -0.35
CA GLU A 15 -7.83 -8.07 0.90
C GLU A 15 -6.31 -8.23 0.66
N ILE A 16 -5.58 -7.11 0.67
CA ILE A 16 -4.12 -7.08 0.52
C ILE A 16 -3.49 -6.87 1.89
N ARG A 17 -2.47 -7.66 2.20
CA ARG A 17 -1.65 -7.56 3.42
C ARG A 17 -0.26 -7.12 3.02
N VAL A 18 0.27 -6.14 3.74
CA VAL A 18 1.60 -5.59 3.50
C VAL A 18 2.44 -5.73 4.75
N SER A 19 3.57 -6.42 4.65
CA SER A 19 4.57 -6.50 5.72
C SER A 19 5.41 -5.23 5.72
N LEU A 20 5.33 -4.44 6.79
CA LEU A 20 6.17 -3.25 6.92
C LEU A 20 7.65 -3.57 7.18
N LEU A 21 7.97 -4.77 7.63
CA LEU A 21 9.35 -5.17 7.92
C LEU A 21 10.12 -5.55 6.64
N THR A 22 9.48 -6.32 5.77
CA THR A 22 10.11 -6.89 4.57
C THR A 22 9.71 -6.17 3.29
N GLY A 23 8.60 -5.43 3.32
CA GLY A 23 8.01 -4.82 2.13
C GLY A 23 7.31 -5.82 1.24
N ASP A 24 6.93 -6.97 1.79
CA ASP A 24 6.22 -8.00 1.05
C ASP A 24 4.73 -7.67 0.98
N LEU A 25 4.16 -7.85 -0.21
CA LEU A 25 2.76 -7.65 -0.51
C LEU A 25 2.12 -9.01 -0.75
N MET A 26 1.08 -9.33 -0.01
CA MET A 26 0.35 -10.59 -0.09
C MET A 26 -1.13 -10.32 -0.36
N ALA A 27 -1.77 -11.11 -1.20
CA ALA A 27 -3.23 -11.06 -1.35
C ALA A 27 -3.86 -12.31 -0.75
N LYS A 28 -4.93 -12.09 0.02
CA LYS A 28 -5.75 -13.17 0.54
C LYS A 28 -6.84 -13.50 -0.46
N ALA A 29 -6.67 -14.62 -1.16
CA ALA A 29 -7.72 -15.15 -2.02
C ALA A 29 -8.86 -15.75 -1.17
N SER A 30 -10.10 -15.59 -1.63
CA SER A 30 -11.32 -16.09 -0.95
C SER A 30 -11.33 -17.61 -0.71
N ASN A 31 -10.42 -18.33 -1.35
CA ASN A 31 -10.32 -19.78 -1.45
C ASN A 31 -8.99 -20.35 -0.93
N SER A 32 -8.47 -19.74 0.15
CA SER A 32 -7.70 -20.39 1.23
C SER A 32 -6.16 -20.35 1.25
N ASN A 33 -5.48 -19.65 0.34
CA ASN A 33 -4.05 -19.40 0.51
C ASN A 33 -3.70 -17.95 0.19
N ASP A 34 -2.95 -17.32 1.11
CA ASP A 34 -2.32 -16.04 0.85
C ASP A 34 -1.27 -16.23 -0.26
N ARG A 35 -1.35 -15.38 -1.29
CA ARG A 35 -0.42 -15.39 -2.41
C ARG A 35 0.53 -14.23 -2.29
N LEU A 36 1.83 -14.51 -2.32
CA LEU A 36 2.85 -13.47 -2.44
C LEU A 36 2.73 -12.82 -3.81
N LEU A 37 2.51 -11.50 -3.80
CA LEU A 37 2.30 -10.69 -5.00
C LEU A 37 3.55 -9.91 -5.38
N LEU A 38 4.27 -9.41 -4.37
CA LEU A 38 5.49 -8.64 -4.52
C LEU A 38 6.35 -8.88 -3.29
N ALA A 39 7.66 -8.99 -3.47
CA ALA A 39 8.58 -9.27 -2.38
C ALA A 39 9.80 -8.34 -2.42
N GLY A 40 10.33 -8.04 -1.25
CA GLY A 40 11.66 -7.44 -1.13
C GLY A 40 11.76 -5.97 -1.54
N LEU A 41 10.71 -5.17 -1.29
CA LEU A 41 10.83 -3.71 -1.34
C LEU A 41 11.64 -3.14 -0.16
N GLY A 42 11.95 -3.98 0.82
CA GLY A 42 12.64 -3.58 2.04
C GLY A 42 11.69 -2.96 3.07
N PRO A 43 12.22 -2.46 4.19
CA PRO A 43 11.39 -1.93 5.26
C PRO A 43 10.54 -0.74 4.78
N LEU A 44 9.24 -0.83 5.04
CA LEU A 44 8.28 0.19 4.69
C LEU A 44 7.96 1.09 5.87
N ARG A 45 7.90 2.38 5.60
CA ARG A 45 7.38 3.39 6.50
C ARG A 45 5.86 3.37 6.54
N SER A 46 5.22 3.23 5.37
CA SER A 46 3.76 3.15 5.27
C SER A 46 3.29 2.43 4.02
N ALA A 47 2.08 1.87 4.10
CA ALA A 47 1.34 1.33 2.98
C ALA A 47 -0.08 1.92 3.01
N THR A 48 -0.49 2.61 1.96
CA THR A 48 -1.78 3.29 1.89
C THR A 48 -2.45 3.02 0.56
N ARG A 49 -3.77 2.89 0.57
CA ARG A 49 -4.57 2.87 -0.66
C ARG A 49 -4.46 4.22 -1.37
N ASP A 50 -4.09 4.19 -2.65
CA ASP A 50 -4.04 5.38 -3.50
C ASP A 50 -5.35 5.51 -4.31
N ASP A 51 -5.79 4.42 -4.94
CA ASP A 51 -7.06 4.31 -5.68
C ASP A 51 -7.78 2.97 -5.42
N GLU A 52 -8.83 2.63 -6.16
CA GLU A 52 -9.59 1.38 -6.06
C GLU A 52 -8.78 0.12 -6.31
N ASP A 53 -7.76 0.23 -7.15
CA ASP A 53 -6.92 -0.85 -7.63
C ASP A 53 -5.42 -0.57 -7.38
N SER A 54 -5.07 0.43 -6.56
CA SER A 54 -3.67 0.80 -6.35
C SER A 54 -3.28 1.05 -4.89
N VAL A 55 -2.05 0.66 -4.57
CA VAL A 55 -1.42 0.82 -3.26
C VAL A 55 -0.15 1.65 -3.41
N LEU A 56 -0.08 2.74 -2.66
CA LEU A 56 1.14 3.52 -2.48
C LEU A 56 1.94 2.99 -1.30
N LEU A 57 3.19 2.65 -1.56
CA LEU A 57 4.15 2.17 -0.57
C LEU A 57 5.25 3.23 -0.41
N GLU A 58 5.57 3.59 0.82
CA GLU A 58 6.72 4.44 1.15
C GLU A 58 7.70 3.62 1.98
N THR A 59 8.94 3.50 1.50
CA THR A 59 10.04 2.84 2.19
C THR A 59 10.61 3.73 3.30
N VAL A 60 11.38 3.16 4.23
CA VAL A 60 12.09 3.95 5.25
C VAL A 60 13.19 4.84 4.66
N SER A 61 13.69 4.53 3.46
CA SER A 61 14.62 5.36 2.68
C SER A 61 13.93 6.56 2.01
N GLY A 62 12.60 6.63 2.05
CA GLY A 62 11.80 7.68 1.42
C GLY A 62 11.46 7.44 -0.05
N GLU A 63 11.81 6.26 -0.58
CA GLU A 63 11.40 5.83 -1.92
C GLU A 63 9.91 5.48 -1.91
N ARG A 64 9.20 5.94 -2.93
CA ARG A 64 7.77 5.71 -3.10
C ARG A 64 7.50 4.84 -4.31
N TRP A 65 6.64 3.85 -4.12
CA TRP A 65 6.27 2.88 -5.14
C TRP A 65 4.76 2.79 -5.25
N LEU A 66 4.25 2.90 -6.47
CA LEU A 66 2.85 2.68 -6.79
C LEU A 66 2.71 1.25 -7.31
N VAL A 67 1.94 0.43 -6.59
CA VAL A 67 1.60 -0.93 -6.98
C VAL A 67 0.18 -0.93 -7.48
N ARG A 68 -0.01 -1.24 -8.78
CA ARG A 68 -1.34 -1.39 -9.39
C ARG A 68 -1.72 -2.85 -9.44
N MET A 69 -2.97 -3.12 -9.09
CA MET A 69 -3.59 -4.43 -9.06
C MET A 69 -4.52 -4.58 -10.26
N SER A 70 -4.53 -5.77 -10.85
CA SER A 70 -5.50 -6.12 -11.87
C SER A 70 -6.87 -6.35 -11.22
N PRO A 71 -7.91 -5.58 -11.57
CA PRO A 71 -9.25 -5.80 -11.03
C PRO A 71 -9.86 -7.13 -11.49
N VAL A 72 -9.34 -7.72 -12.58
CA VAL A 72 -9.81 -8.99 -13.15
C VAL A 72 -9.20 -10.19 -12.42
N SER A 73 -7.91 -10.14 -12.10
CA SER A 73 -7.18 -11.29 -11.55
C SER A 73 -6.79 -11.14 -10.08
N GLY A 74 -6.87 -9.94 -9.50
CA GLY A 74 -6.38 -9.65 -8.15
C GLY A 74 -4.86 -9.76 -8.00
N LEU A 75 -4.11 -9.78 -9.11
CA LEU A 75 -2.65 -9.85 -9.14
C LEU A 75 -2.02 -8.48 -9.40
N VAL A 76 -0.72 -8.35 -9.14
CA VAL A 76 0.02 -7.14 -9.48
C VAL A 76 0.09 -7.00 -11.00
N ALA A 77 -0.46 -5.90 -11.50
CA ALA A 77 -0.44 -5.53 -12.91
C ALA A 77 0.78 -4.66 -13.24
N ALA A 78 1.19 -3.77 -12.33
CA ALA A 78 2.36 -2.92 -12.50
C ALA A 78 2.94 -2.48 -11.16
N VAL A 79 4.25 -2.22 -11.15
CA VAL A 79 4.99 -1.59 -10.05
C VAL A 79 5.81 -0.46 -10.63
N GLU A 80 5.48 0.76 -10.25
CA GLU A 80 6.07 1.97 -10.81
C GLU A 80 6.65 2.85 -9.70
N PRO A 81 7.82 3.47 -9.90
CA PRO A 81 8.28 4.50 -8.98
C PRO A 81 7.28 5.66 -8.97
N ALA A 82 6.81 6.04 -7.79
CA ALA A 82 5.86 7.14 -7.61
C ALA A 82 6.60 8.49 -7.67
N VAL A 83 7.26 8.77 -8.80
CA VAL A 83 7.95 10.03 -9.04
C VAL A 83 6.92 11.12 -9.25
N GLY A 84 6.83 12.05 -8.29
CA GLY A 84 5.92 13.19 -8.42
C GLY A 84 4.47 12.92 -8.04
N VAL A 85 4.16 11.81 -7.36
CA VAL A 85 2.88 11.69 -6.64
C VAL A 85 2.92 12.70 -5.50
N ARG A 86 2.42 13.91 -5.80
CA ARG A 86 2.09 14.90 -4.80
C ARG A 86 1.17 14.19 -3.83
N SER A 87 1.67 13.94 -2.61
CA SER A 87 0.84 13.54 -1.48
C SER A 87 -0.42 14.39 -1.58
N ALA A 88 -1.57 13.77 -1.85
CA ALA A 88 -2.82 14.50 -1.88
C ALA A 88 -2.92 15.20 -0.53
N GLN A 89 -2.63 16.50 -0.54
CA GLN A 89 -2.79 17.39 0.57
C GLN A 89 -4.28 17.35 0.82
N ARG A 90 -4.73 16.52 1.77
CA ARG A 90 -6.11 16.50 2.22
C ARG A 90 -6.40 17.93 2.64
N GLY A 91 -7.09 18.65 1.76
CA GLY A 91 -7.71 19.92 2.06
C GLY A 91 -8.75 19.68 3.15
N CYS A 92 -8.33 19.87 4.40
CA CYS A 92 -9.19 20.48 5.39
C CYS A 92 -8.78 21.95 5.34
N GLY A 93 -9.36 22.74 4.45
CA GLY A 93 -10.71 23.22 4.70
C GLY A 93 -10.59 24.28 5.79
N THR A 94 -10.08 25.45 5.39
CA THR A 94 -9.98 26.66 6.18
C THR A 94 -11.25 26.86 7.01
N CYS A 95 -11.18 26.75 8.33
CA CYS A 95 -12.21 27.32 9.20
C CYS A 95 -11.84 28.81 9.38
N PRO A 96 -12.54 29.76 8.74
CA PRO A 96 -12.38 31.16 9.11
C PRO A 96 -12.95 31.34 10.53
N THR A 97 -12.13 31.85 11.43
CA THR A 97 -12.56 32.40 12.72
C THR A 97 -13.45 33.63 12.47
N PRO A 98 -14.72 33.67 12.93
CA PRO A 98 -15.44 34.91 13.07
C PRO A 98 -15.02 35.58 14.38
N MET A 99 -14.66 36.87 14.29
CA MET A 99 -14.68 37.81 15.42
C MET A 99 -16.12 38.10 15.85
#